data_AF-A0A2U9IRH2-F1
#
_entry.id   AF-A0A2U9IRH2-F1
#
_cell.length_a   1.000
_cell.length_b   1.000
_cell.length_c   1.000
_cell.angle_alpha   90.00
_cell.angle_beta   90.00
_cell.angle_gamma   90.00
#
_symmetry.space_group_name_H-M   'P 1'
#
loop_
_entity.id
_entity.type
_entity.pdbx_description
1 polymer ?
#
loop_
_entity_poly.entity_id
_entity_poly.type
_entity_poly.pdbx_seq_one_letter_code
_entity_poly.pdbx_strand_id
1 'polypeptide(L)'
;MPRITSRALKEHFSGRERKEVAEFFKVVGSDASTVRAVVLEAEASFFNSIQGVMTRTLKLKAFPLFPRRKVEVYVLLGPATNATVTLYDVKIKVGGREVKGMTSISQFSADKYTIGCSLSKELEEEVPSHSLMTMEMMVQAFVDLVKDKERVLEILEEQRERKLHDGYRTHPLNPIYRLKLKTEYVGYRIVEPALIEMSRTDEKGPVEYRKLRDLETNKGVVTAEVYLPKAGLEYAIHYSLG
;
A
#
# COMPACT_ATOMS: atom_id res chain seq x y z
N MET A 1 22.06 1.63 -7.60
CA MET A 1 21.28 2.49 -6.68
C MET A 1 21.86 2.39 -5.27
N PRO A 2 22.06 3.51 -4.56
CA PRO A 2 22.57 3.49 -3.19
C PRO A 2 21.59 2.78 -2.25
N ARG A 3 22.10 1.86 -1.44
CA ARG A 3 21.28 1.04 -0.52
C ARG A 3 21.02 1.80 0.77
N ILE A 4 19.77 2.20 1.01
CA ILE A 4 19.37 2.79 2.30
C ILE A 4 19.27 1.70 3.35
N THR A 5 19.99 1.89 4.46
CA THR A 5 20.01 0.96 5.61
C THR A 5 19.63 1.70 6.89
N SER A 6 19.11 0.96 7.88
CA SER A 6 18.82 1.52 9.21
C SER A 6 20.07 2.14 9.87
N ARG A 7 21.25 1.58 9.62
CA ARG A 7 22.53 2.14 10.10
C ARG A 7 22.83 3.49 9.46
N ALA A 8 22.73 3.60 8.13
CA ALA A 8 22.95 4.86 7.43
C ALA A 8 21.95 5.94 7.86
N LEU A 9 20.68 5.57 8.03
CA LEU A 9 19.66 6.46 8.58
C LEU A 9 20.01 6.92 10.00
N LYS A 10 20.35 5.99 10.89
CA LYS A 10 20.77 6.32 12.26
C LYS A 10 21.96 7.28 12.28
N GLU A 11 22.99 7.01 11.49
CA GLU A 11 24.18 7.88 11.37
C GLU A 11 23.77 9.28 10.88
N HIS A 12 22.99 9.38 9.80
CA HIS A 12 22.51 10.64 9.23
C HIS A 12 21.73 11.48 10.26
N PHE A 13 20.71 10.91 10.89
CA PHE A 13 19.86 11.61 11.86
C PHE A 13 20.53 11.84 13.23
N SER A 14 21.68 11.21 13.47
CA SER A 14 22.55 11.51 14.63
C SER A 14 23.58 12.62 14.36
N GLY A 15 23.53 13.28 13.20
CA GLY A 15 24.42 14.39 12.83
C GLY A 15 25.65 14.00 12.00
N ARG A 16 25.83 12.71 11.66
CA ARG A 16 26.86 12.27 10.70
C ARG A 16 26.24 12.19 9.31
N GLU A 17 26.23 13.31 8.61
CA GLU A 17 25.60 13.41 7.31
C GLU A 17 26.03 12.29 6.36
N ARG A 18 25.05 11.54 5.86
CA ARG A 18 25.22 10.46 4.88
C ARG A 18 24.74 10.93 3.51
N LYS A 19 25.66 10.97 2.53
CA LYS A 19 25.37 11.39 1.15
C LYS A 19 24.24 10.57 0.53
N GLU A 20 24.24 9.26 0.75
CA GLU A 20 23.21 8.35 0.24
C GLU A 20 21.81 8.65 0.79
N VAL A 21 21.72 9.10 2.05
CA VAL A 21 20.45 9.47 2.69
C VAL A 21 19.97 10.83 2.18
N ALA A 22 20.87 11.80 2.03
CA ALA A 22 20.55 13.10 1.44
C ALA A 22 20.06 12.96 -0.02
N GLU A 23 20.75 12.15 -0.82
CA GLU A 23 20.35 11.83 -2.19
C GLU A 23 18.99 11.14 -2.24
N PHE A 24 18.72 10.20 -1.33
CA PHE A 24 17.41 9.57 -1.20
C PHE A 24 16.29 10.61 -1.04
N PHE A 25 16.42 11.52 -0.07
CA PHE A 25 15.41 12.55 0.18
C PHE A 25 15.20 13.49 -1.01
N LYS A 26 16.29 13.87 -1.70
CA LYS A 26 16.24 14.65 -2.95
C LYS A 26 15.48 13.89 -4.06
N VAL A 27 15.77 12.60 -4.24
CA VAL A 27 15.15 11.79 -5.30
C VAL A 27 13.67 11.52 -5.01
N VAL A 28 13.30 11.17 -3.78
CA VAL A 28 11.88 10.91 -3.45
C VAL A 28 11.05 12.19 -3.30
N GLY A 29 11.69 13.36 -3.24
CA GLY A 29 11.01 14.64 -3.12
C GLY A 29 10.42 14.88 -1.73
N SER A 30 11.13 14.47 -0.68
CA SER A 30 10.73 14.67 0.71
C SER A 30 11.74 15.54 1.45
N ASP A 31 11.26 16.40 2.34
CA ASP A 31 12.09 17.17 3.25
C ASP A 31 12.45 16.34 4.48
N ALA A 32 13.75 16.05 4.65
CA ALA A 32 14.29 15.27 5.75
C ALA A 32 13.94 15.84 7.14
N SER A 33 13.64 17.13 7.25
CA SER A 33 13.26 17.77 8.52
C SER A 33 11.81 17.49 8.94
N THR A 34 10.95 17.08 8.01
CA THR A 34 9.50 16.88 8.24
C THR A 34 9.09 15.42 8.37
N VAL A 35 9.95 14.51 7.90
CA VAL A 35 9.63 13.08 7.83
C VAL A 35 9.53 12.46 9.23
N ARG A 36 8.53 11.59 9.42
CA ARG A 36 8.27 10.91 10.70
C ARG A 36 8.82 9.49 10.75
N ALA A 37 9.06 8.89 9.59
CA ALA A 37 9.70 7.60 9.44
C ALA A 37 10.28 7.48 8.03
N VAL A 38 11.25 6.58 7.85
CA VAL A 38 11.65 6.11 6.53
C VAL A 38 11.23 4.66 6.37
N VAL A 39 10.45 4.36 5.34
CA VAL A 39 10.05 2.99 5.03
C VAL A 39 11.11 2.37 4.13
N LEU A 40 11.86 1.40 4.65
CA LEU A 40 12.91 0.70 3.89
C LEU A 40 12.31 -0.23 2.84
N GLU A 41 11.21 -0.90 3.17
CA GLU A 41 10.49 -1.78 2.25
C GLU A 41 9.00 -1.77 2.61
N ALA A 42 8.16 -1.63 1.59
CA ALA A 42 6.72 -1.84 1.66
C ALA A 42 6.32 -2.91 0.64
N GLU A 43 5.49 -3.85 1.04
CA GLU A 43 4.90 -4.87 0.16
C GLU A 43 3.40 -4.87 0.36
N ALA A 44 2.67 -4.46 -0.68
CA ALA A 44 1.22 -4.49 -0.71
C ALA A 44 0.76 -5.60 -1.65
N SER A 45 -0.06 -6.52 -1.12
CA SER A 45 -0.64 -7.62 -1.86
C SER A 45 -2.16 -7.49 -1.90
N PHE A 46 -2.72 -7.69 -3.09
CA PHE A 46 -4.12 -7.56 -3.42
C PHE A 46 -4.59 -8.89 -4.00
N PHE A 47 -5.48 -9.56 -3.26
CA PHE A 47 -6.10 -10.79 -3.70
C PHE A 47 -7.60 -10.56 -3.84
N ASN A 48 -8.15 -10.91 -4.99
CA ASN A 48 -9.58 -10.88 -5.25
C ASN A 48 -10.01 -12.24 -5.81
N SER A 49 -11.18 -12.73 -5.43
CA SER A 49 -11.73 -14.00 -5.91
C SER A 49 -13.18 -13.84 -6.28
N ILE A 50 -13.57 -14.45 -7.40
CA ILE A 50 -14.97 -14.60 -7.83
C ILE A 50 -15.83 -15.36 -6.80
N GLN A 51 -15.22 -15.99 -5.80
CA GLN A 51 -15.96 -16.57 -4.67
C GLN A 51 -16.42 -15.52 -3.63
N GLY A 52 -16.14 -14.24 -3.86
CA GLY A 52 -16.55 -13.16 -2.96
C GLY A 52 -15.53 -12.80 -1.91
N VAL A 53 -14.26 -13.21 -2.06
CA VAL A 53 -13.21 -12.96 -1.07
C VAL A 53 -12.25 -11.90 -1.59
N MET A 54 -12.07 -10.83 -0.83
CA MET A 54 -11.08 -9.79 -1.10
C MET A 54 -10.13 -9.68 0.08
N THR A 55 -8.83 -9.86 -0.17
CA THR A 55 -7.79 -9.76 0.87
C THR A 55 -6.80 -8.68 0.46
N ARG A 56 -6.43 -7.84 1.44
CA ARG A 56 -5.39 -6.82 1.32
C ARG A 56 -4.37 -7.10 2.41
N THR A 57 -3.12 -7.27 2.03
CA THR A 57 -2.01 -7.49 2.97
C THR A 57 -0.97 -6.40 2.77
N LEU A 58 -0.53 -5.78 3.86
CA LEU A 58 0.54 -4.80 3.87
C LEU A 58 1.65 -5.25 4.82
N LYS A 59 2.85 -5.44 4.29
CA LYS A 59 4.07 -5.66 5.08
C LYS A 59 4.98 -4.45 4.95
N LEU A 60 5.38 -3.87 6.07
CA LEU A 60 6.30 -2.74 6.13
C LEU A 60 7.52 -3.06 6.97
N LYS A 61 8.66 -2.55 6.54
CA LYS A 61 9.88 -2.41 7.34
C LYS A 61 10.22 -0.93 7.42
N ALA A 62 10.07 -0.34 8.60
CA ALA A 62 10.18 1.10 8.81
C ALA A 62 11.22 1.45 9.87
N PHE A 63 11.79 2.65 9.72
CA PHE A 63 12.69 3.29 10.65
C PHE A 63 12.02 4.58 11.16
N PRO A 64 11.29 4.52 12.30
CA PRO A 64 10.68 5.71 12.90
C PRO A 64 11.73 6.71 13.35
N LEU A 65 11.51 8.00 13.09
CA LEU A 65 12.38 9.10 13.53
C LEU A 65 11.88 9.74 14.83
N PHE A 66 10.60 9.54 15.14
CA PHE A 66 9.98 9.94 16.39
C PHE A 66 9.37 8.72 17.07
N PRO A 67 9.24 8.74 18.41
CA PRO A 67 8.55 7.69 19.12
C PRO A 67 7.09 7.56 18.66
N ARG A 68 6.52 6.34 18.69
CA ARG A 68 5.16 6.06 18.22
C ARG A 68 4.39 5.22 19.21
N ARG A 69 3.20 5.67 19.58
CA ARG A 69 2.20 4.91 20.33
C ARG A 69 1.01 4.44 19.50
N LYS A 70 0.86 4.99 18.29
CA LYS A 70 -0.25 4.68 17.40
C LYS A 70 0.27 4.39 16.00
N VAL A 71 -0.33 3.39 15.37
CA VAL A 71 -0.14 3.10 13.94
C VAL A 71 -1.51 3.05 13.27
N GLU A 72 -1.64 3.75 12.15
CA GLU A 72 -2.86 3.80 11.36
C GLU A 72 -2.58 3.38 9.93
N VAL A 73 -3.50 2.63 9.35
CA VAL A 73 -3.49 2.28 7.93
C VAL A 73 -4.89 2.38 7.35
N TYR A 74 -4.96 2.98 6.16
CA TYR A 74 -6.18 3.08 5.38
C TYR A 74 -6.13 2.06 4.25
N VAL A 75 -7.22 1.31 4.08
CA VAL A 75 -7.36 0.26 3.07
C VAL A 75 -8.61 0.53 2.28
N LEU A 76 -8.50 0.42 0.95
CA LEU A 76 -9.63 0.50 0.03
C LEU A 76 -9.87 -0.88 -0.60
N LEU A 77 -11.14 -1.24 -0.71
CA LEU A 77 -11.64 -2.49 -1.26
C LEU A 77 -12.67 -2.15 -2.35
N GLY A 78 -12.32 -2.40 -3.60
CA GLY A 78 -13.22 -2.25 -4.75
C GLY A 78 -12.93 -3.30 -5.84
N PRO A 79 -13.92 -3.61 -6.71
CA PRO A 79 -15.29 -3.11 -6.67
C PRO A 79 -16.12 -3.76 -5.54
N ALA A 80 -16.80 -2.96 -4.73
CA ALA A 80 -17.64 -3.40 -3.62
C ALA A 80 -18.68 -2.33 -3.25
N THR A 81 -19.96 -2.69 -3.29
CA THR A 81 -21.07 -1.84 -2.78
C THR A 81 -21.58 -2.32 -1.42
N ASN A 82 -21.33 -3.59 -1.10
CA ASN A 82 -21.70 -4.27 0.13
C ASN A 82 -20.54 -5.18 0.56
N ALA A 83 -19.72 -4.72 1.50
CA ALA A 83 -18.62 -5.50 2.04
C ALA A 83 -18.75 -5.58 3.55
N THR A 84 -18.78 -6.80 4.06
CA THR A 84 -18.56 -7.06 5.47
C THR A 84 -17.07 -7.37 5.65
N VAL A 85 -16.36 -6.49 6.35
CA VAL A 85 -14.99 -6.80 6.79
C VAL A 85 -15.10 -7.76 7.96
N THR A 86 -14.54 -8.96 7.80
CA THR A 86 -14.76 -10.06 8.75
C THR A 86 -13.47 -10.46 9.48
N LEU A 87 -12.32 -10.20 8.87
CA LEU A 87 -11.03 -10.50 9.48
C LEU A 87 -10.08 -9.34 9.26
N TYR A 88 -9.48 -8.87 10.34
CA TYR A 88 -8.37 -7.94 10.27
C TYR A 88 -7.36 -8.26 11.36
N ASP A 89 -6.09 -8.03 11.06
CA ASP A 89 -5.00 -8.21 11.99
C ASP A 89 -3.93 -7.17 11.71
N VAL A 90 -3.32 -6.65 12.77
CA VAL A 90 -2.21 -5.69 12.70
C VAL A 90 -1.15 -6.13 13.70
N LYS A 91 -0.07 -6.70 13.22
CA LYS A 91 1.09 -7.12 14.01
C LYS A 91 2.21 -6.12 13.85
N ILE A 92 2.73 -5.64 14.96
CA ILE A 92 3.88 -4.74 14.98
C ILE A 92 4.99 -5.42 15.77
N LYS A 93 6.20 -5.44 15.21
CA LYS A 93 7.38 -5.97 15.89
C LYS A 93 8.49 -4.93 15.90
N VAL A 94 9.18 -4.81 17.02
CA VAL A 94 10.37 -3.97 17.19
C VAL A 94 11.51 -4.84 17.66
N GLY A 95 12.63 -4.83 16.92
CA GLY A 95 13.75 -5.73 17.22
C GLY A 95 13.35 -7.22 17.24
N GLY A 96 12.32 -7.60 16.49
CA GLY A 96 11.80 -8.97 16.42
C GLY A 96 10.77 -9.34 17.49
N ARG A 97 10.54 -8.50 18.50
CA ARG A 97 9.52 -8.73 19.54
C ARG A 97 8.21 -8.06 19.16
N GLU A 98 7.10 -8.77 19.34
CA GLU A 98 5.77 -8.23 19.08
C GLU A 98 5.38 -7.21 20.14
N VAL A 99 4.87 -6.06 19.69
CA VAL A 99 4.37 -4.99 20.54
C VAL A 99 2.86 -5.16 20.67
N LYS A 100 2.41 -5.36 21.91
CA LYS A 100 0.99 -5.49 22.23
C LYS A 100 0.26 -4.17 22.02
N GLY A 101 -1.04 -4.27 21.77
CA GLY A 101 -1.87 -3.11 21.55
C GLY A 101 -3.28 -3.48 21.15
N MET A 102 -4.18 -2.53 21.35
CA MET A 102 -5.58 -2.66 20.99
C MET A 102 -5.78 -2.20 19.54
N THR A 103 -6.44 -3.04 18.74
CA THR A 103 -6.72 -2.73 17.33
C THR A 103 -8.19 -2.36 17.18
N SER A 104 -8.48 -1.22 16.57
CA SER A 104 -9.80 -0.79 16.17
C SER A 104 -9.91 -0.68 14.66
N ILE A 105 -11.12 -0.88 14.16
CA ILE A 105 -11.46 -0.72 12.74
C ILE A 105 -12.63 0.24 12.62
N SER A 106 -12.60 1.08 11.59
CA SER A 106 -13.72 1.93 11.21
C SER A 106 -13.93 1.83 9.70
N GLN A 107 -15.10 1.37 9.28
CA GLN A 107 -15.46 1.27 7.88
C GLN A 107 -16.18 2.55 7.40
N PHE A 108 -16.00 2.89 6.13
CA PHE A 108 -16.67 4.02 5.49
C PHE A 108 -16.87 3.74 3.99
N SER A 109 -17.84 4.38 3.36
CA SER A 109 -17.97 4.39 1.90
C SER A 109 -16.97 5.42 1.35
N ALA A 110 -16.07 4.98 0.46
CA ALA A 110 -15.06 5.85 -0.13
C ALA A 110 -15.58 6.49 -1.43
N ASP A 111 -16.23 5.69 -2.26
CA ASP A 111 -16.94 6.10 -3.47
C ASP A 111 -18.06 5.10 -3.79
N LYS A 112 -18.70 5.23 -4.96
CA LYS A 112 -19.82 4.40 -5.43
C LYS A 112 -19.52 2.90 -5.41
N TYR A 113 -18.28 2.49 -5.70
CA TYR A 113 -17.88 1.09 -5.85
C TYR A 113 -16.71 0.71 -4.94
N THR A 114 -16.41 1.51 -3.93
CA THR A 114 -15.28 1.27 -3.04
C THR A 114 -15.70 1.43 -1.59
N ILE A 115 -15.36 0.43 -0.78
CA ILE A 115 -15.46 0.51 0.67
C ILE A 115 -14.06 0.74 1.24
N GLY A 116 -13.96 1.72 2.11
CA GLY A 116 -12.76 2.02 2.86
C GLY A 116 -12.82 1.47 4.28
N CYS A 117 -11.66 1.14 4.84
CA CYS A 117 -11.53 0.96 6.27
C CYS A 117 -10.25 1.61 6.79
N SER A 118 -10.36 2.20 7.97
CA SER A 118 -9.23 2.66 8.78
C SER A 118 -8.97 1.63 9.86
N LEU A 119 -7.75 1.11 9.88
CA LEU A 119 -7.23 0.25 10.94
C LEU A 119 -6.30 1.07 11.81
N SER A 120 -6.61 1.13 13.11
CA SER A 120 -5.77 1.81 14.09
C SER A 120 -5.33 0.82 15.14
N LYS A 121 -4.04 0.82 15.47
CA LYS A 121 -3.49 0.07 16.61
C LYS A 121 -2.84 1.01 17.60
N GLU A 122 -3.45 1.11 18.78
CA GLU A 122 -2.90 1.80 19.95
C GLU A 122 -2.01 0.83 20.70
N LEU A 123 -0.74 1.18 20.88
CA LEU A 123 0.30 0.32 21.44
C LEU A 123 0.40 0.50 22.95
N GLU A 124 0.52 -0.63 23.66
CA GLU A 124 0.76 -0.64 25.12
C GLU A 124 2.15 -0.07 25.46
N GLU A 125 3.12 -0.31 24.58
CA GLU A 125 4.48 0.19 24.68
C GLU A 125 4.82 1.10 23.50
N GLU A 126 5.55 2.17 23.77
CA GLU A 126 5.99 3.10 22.74
C GLU A 126 7.10 2.49 21.89
N VAL A 127 6.95 2.54 20.56
CA VAL A 127 8.04 2.22 19.64
C VAL A 127 9.08 3.33 19.72
N PRO A 128 10.33 3.05 20.14
CA PRO A 128 11.36 4.07 20.25
C PRO A 128 11.77 4.62 18.89
N SER A 129 12.19 5.89 18.87
CA SER A 129 12.81 6.48 17.68
C SER A 129 14.10 5.73 17.30
N HIS A 130 14.48 5.84 16.03
CA HIS A 130 15.69 5.25 15.47
C HIS A 130 15.80 3.73 15.65
N SER A 131 14.67 3.06 15.86
CA SER A 131 14.57 1.61 15.95
C SER A 131 14.19 1.00 14.61
N LEU A 132 14.34 -0.32 14.49
CA LEU A 132 13.80 -1.04 13.34
C LEU A 132 12.45 -1.65 13.73
N MET A 133 11.40 -1.19 13.06
CA MET A 133 10.04 -1.66 13.23
C MET A 133 9.59 -2.43 11.97
N THR A 134 8.92 -3.56 12.16
CA THR A 134 8.17 -4.22 11.10
C THR A 134 6.69 -4.21 11.43
N MET A 135 5.85 -4.03 10.42
CA MET A 135 4.40 -4.12 10.55
C MET A 135 3.90 -5.12 9.51
N GLU A 136 2.99 -5.98 9.92
CA GLU A 136 2.19 -6.81 9.03
C GLU A 136 0.74 -6.54 9.31
N MET A 137 -0.02 -6.25 8.27
CA MET A 137 -1.44 -6.01 8.35
C MET A 137 -2.15 -6.83 7.29
N MET A 138 -3.31 -7.34 7.66
CA MET A 138 -4.21 -8.06 6.77
C MET A 138 -5.63 -7.56 7.00
N VAL A 139 -6.36 -7.33 5.92
CA VAL A 139 -7.81 -7.12 5.92
C VAL A 139 -8.41 -8.10 4.93
N GLN A 140 -9.45 -8.81 5.35
CA GLN A 140 -10.26 -9.64 4.49
C GLN A 140 -11.73 -9.23 4.58
N ALA A 141 -12.33 -9.01 3.43
CA ALA A 141 -13.74 -8.70 3.28
C ALA A 141 -14.43 -9.76 2.42
N PHE A 142 -15.68 -10.03 2.76
CA PHE A 142 -16.58 -10.83 1.94
C PHE A 142 -17.55 -9.91 1.21
N VAL A 143 -17.56 -10.02 -0.11
CA VAL A 143 -18.27 -9.11 -1.03
C VAL A 143 -19.09 -9.95 -1.99
N ASP A 144 -20.42 -9.80 -1.96
CA ASP A 144 -21.28 -10.55 -2.89
C ASP A 144 -21.18 -10.03 -4.31
N LEU A 145 -20.96 -8.72 -4.49
CA LEU A 145 -20.84 -8.09 -5.81
C LEU A 145 -19.79 -8.77 -6.69
N VAL A 146 -18.62 -9.15 -6.14
CA VAL A 146 -17.55 -9.75 -6.95
C VAL A 146 -17.83 -11.20 -7.36
N LYS A 147 -18.89 -11.81 -6.83
CA LYS A 147 -19.39 -13.13 -7.28
C LYS A 147 -20.16 -13.04 -8.60
N ASP A 148 -20.74 -11.88 -8.88
CA ASP A 148 -21.46 -11.62 -10.12
C ASP A 148 -20.49 -11.12 -11.19
N LYS A 149 -20.17 -12.00 -12.14
CA LYS A 149 -19.22 -11.70 -13.20
C LYS A 149 -19.69 -10.60 -14.13
N GLU A 150 -20.97 -10.61 -14.50
CA GLU A 150 -21.54 -9.63 -15.40
C GLU A 150 -21.49 -8.26 -14.73
N ARG A 151 -21.86 -8.18 -13.45
CA ARG A 151 -21.83 -6.93 -12.70
C ARG A 151 -20.42 -6.35 -12.54
N VAL A 152 -19.41 -7.18 -12.30
CA VAL A 152 -18.01 -6.72 -12.22
C VAL A 152 -17.54 -6.16 -13.56
N LEU A 153 -17.90 -6.81 -14.68
CA LEU A 153 -17.55 -6.34 -16.02
C LEU A 153 -18.30 -5.06 -16.40
N GLU A 154 -19.56 -4.90 -15.99
CA GLU A 154 -20.29 -3.63 -16.15
C GLU A 154 -19.60 -2.48 -15.40
N ILE A 155 -19.16 -2.72 -14.16
CA ILE A 155 -18.42 -1.71 -13.38
C ILE A 155 -17.11 -1.35 -14.06
N LEU A 156 -16.42 -2.34 -14.65
CA LEU A 156 -15.22 -2.12 -15.45
C LEU A 156 -15.51 -1.19 -16.63
N GLU A 157 -16.61 -1.41 -17.36
CA GLU A 157 -17.04 -0.56 -18.47
C GLU A 157 -17.39 0.88 -18.03
N GLU A 158 -17.82 1.08 -16.77
CA GLU A 158 -18.01 2.41 -16.18
C GLU A 158 -16.69 3.12 -15.81
N GLN A 159 -15.57 2.38 -15.68
CA GLN A 159 -14.26 2.95 -15.35
C GLN A 159 -13.62 3.64 -16.54
N ARG A 160 -12.79 4.64 -16.25
CA ARG A 160 -11.92 5.27 -17.23
C ARG A 160 -10.98 4.22 -17.81
N GLU A 161 -10.83 4.22 -19.13
CA GLU A 161 -10.02 3.24 -19.88
C GLU A 161 -10.43 1.77 -19.70
N ARG A 162 -11.56 1.48 -19.05
CA ARG A 162 -12.03 0.12 -18.77
C ARG A 162 -10.99 -0.72 -18.01
N LYS A 163 -10.36 -0.09 -17.01
CA LYS A 163 -9.30 -0.68 -16.21
C LYS A 163 -9.55 -0.50 -14.71
N LEU A 164 -9.14 -1.50 -13.95
CA LEU A 164 -9.01 -1.45 -12.50
C LEU A 164 -7.58 -1.13 -12.12
N HIS A 165 -7.37 -0.68 -10.89
CA HIS A 165 -6.05 -0.50 -10.32
C HIS A 165 -5.99 -0.99 -8.88
N ASP A 166 -4.90 -1.66 -8.55
CA ASP A 166 -4.55 -2.05 -7.19
C ASP A 166 -3.21 -1.38 -6.84
N GLY A 167 -3.21 -0.54 -5.80
CA GLY A 167 -2.11 0.37 -5.57
C GLY A 167 -1.83 0.73 -4.12
N TYR A 168 -0.73 1.45 -3.95
CA TYR A 168 -0.27 1.96 -2.67
C TYR A 168 0.08 3.44 -2.81
N ARG A 169 -0.54 4.28 -1.98
CA ARG A 169 -0.23 5.71 -1.90
C ARG A 169 0.87 5.96 -0.89
N THR A 170 1.97 6.52 -1.36
CA THR A 170 3.09 6.93 -0.50
C THR A 170 2.71 8.14 0.35
N HIS A 171 3.10 8.11 1.63
CA HIS A 171 2.82 9.23 2.53
C HIS A 171 3.98 10.25 2.47
N PRO A 172 3.74 11.56 2.31
CA PRO A 172 4.79 12.59 2.25
C PRO A 172 5.76 12.55 3.44
N LEU A 173 5.22 12.30 4.64
CA LEU A 173 6.00 12.20 5.88
C LEU A 173 6.65 10.83 6.11
N ASN A 174 6.37 9.81 5.28
CA ASN A 174 6.93 8.47 5.43
C ASN A 174 7.47 7.98 4.07
N PRO A 175 8.52 8.60 3.51
CA PRO A 175 9.04 8.22 2.21
C PRO A 175 9.53 6.78 2.20
N ILE A 176 9.40 6.16 1.02
CA ILE A 176 9.64 4.74 0.82
C ILE A 176 10.87 4.55 -0.07
N TYR A 177 11.78 3.68 0.34
CA TYR A 177 12.94 3.29 -0.47
C TYR A 177 12.57 2.26 -1.54
N ARG A 178 11.75 1.26 -1.17
CA ARG A 178 11.32 0.18 -2.06
C ARG A 178 9.87 -0.18 -1.82
N LEU A 179 9.07 -0.19 -2.88
CA LEU A 179 7.67 -0.61 -2.88
C LEU A 179 7.51 -1.82 -3.80
N LYS A 180 6.89 -2.88 -3.29
CA LYS A 180 6.46 -4.06 -4.04
C LYS A 180 4.94 -4.11 -4.06
N LEU A 181 4.39 -4.41 -5.22
CA LEU A 181 2.97 -4.64 -5.44
C LEU A 181 2.78 -6.05 -5.98
N LYS A 182 1.74 -6.73 -5.50
CA LYS A 182 1.32 -8.03 -6.01
C LYS A 182 -0.19 -8.03 -6.16
N THR A 183 -0.69 -8.28 -7.36
CA THR A 183 -2.12 -8.42 -7.63
C THR A 183 -2.42 -9.83 -8.13
N GLU A 184 -3.49 -10.41 -7.61
CA GLU A 184 -4.00 -11.71 -8.00
C GLU A 184 -5.52 -11.64 -8.07
N TYR A 185 -6.09 -12.15 -9.16
CA TYR A 185 -7.53 -12.18 -9.39
C TYR A 185 -7.96 -13.60 -9.78
N VAL A 186 -8.53 -14.34 -8.83
CA VAL A 186 -8.99 -15.71 -9.05
C VAL A 186 -10.36 -15.71 -9.72
N GLY A 187 -10.47 -16.43 -10.83
CA GLY A 187 -11.69 -16.52 -11.64
C GLY A 187 -11.74 -15.56 -12.83
N TYR A 188 -10.72 -14.71 -12.99
CA TYR A 188 -10.57 -13.81 -14.14
C TYR A 188 -9.16 -13.90 -14.72
N ARG A 189 -9.01 -13.52 -15.98
CA ARG A 189 -7.70 -13.26 -16.56
C ARG A 189 -7.35 -11.79 -16.37
N ILE A 190 -6.18 -11.50 -15.80
CA ILE A 190 -5.63 -10.14 -15.82
C ILE A 190 -5.06 -9.89 -17.22
N VAL A 191 -5.49 -8.79 -17.86
CA VAL A 191 -5.16 -8.43 -19.24
C VAL A 191 -4.48 -7.07 -19.28
N GLU A 192 -3.43 -6.96 -20.09
CA GLU A 192 -2.63 -5.74 -20.28
C GLU A 192 -2.22 -5.03 -18.98
N PRO A 193 -1.66 -5.74 -18.00
CA PRO A 193 -1.26 -5.09 -16.77
C PRO A 193 -0.08 -4.14 -17.03
N ALA A 194 -0.17 -2.93 -16.48
CA ALA A 194 0.88 -1.93 -16.52
C ALA A 194 1.15 -1.39 -15.12
N LEU A 195 2.40 -1.04 -14.84
CA LEU A 195 2.74 -0.27 -13.66
C LEU A 195 2.59 1.21 -13.98
N ILE A 196 1.78 1.90 -13.19
CA ILE A 196 1.54 3.34 -13.32
C ILE A 196 1.91 4.08 -12.04
N GLU A 197 2.26 5.35 -12.20
CA GLU A 197 2.43 6.35 -11.15
C GLU A 197 1.34 7.41 -11.34
N MET A 198 0.63 7.76 -10.27
CA MET A 198 -0.56 8.61 -10.30
C MET A 198 -0.40 9.78 -9.33
N SER A 199 -0.72 10.98 -9.82
CA SER A 199 -0.84 12.19 -9.00
C SER A 199 -2.29 12.49 -8.60
N ARG A 200 -3.27 12.00 -9.38
CA ARG A 200 -4.68 12.27 -9.15
C ARG A 200 -5.56 11.10 -9.61
N THR A 201 -6.53 10.77 -8.77
CA THR A 201 -7.59 9.78 -9.03
C THR A 201 -8.97 10.39 -8.79
N ASP A 202 -9.98 9.91 -9.51
CA ASP A 202 -11.39 10.15 -9.26
C ASP A 202 -12.15 8.82 -9.13
N GLU A 203 -13.48 8.87 -8.99
CA GLU A 203 -14.35 7.70 -8.86
C GLU A 203 -14.35 6.74 -10.07
N LYS A 204 -13.79 7.17 -11.21
CA LYS A 204 -13.64 6.36 -12.43
C LYS A 204 -12.19 5.91 -12.64
N GLY A 205 -11.29 6.23 -11.73
CA GLY A 205 -9.88 5.83 -11.79
C GLY A 205 -8.89 6.97 -12.03
N PRO A 206 -7.71 6.67 -12.61
CA PRO A 206 -6.62 7.64 -12.71
C PRO A 206 -6.94 8.81 -13.65
N VAL A 207 -6.82 10.06 -13.19
CA VAL A 207 -7.03 11.28 -14.01
C VAL A 207 -5.72 11.78 -14.59
N GLU A 208 -4.69 11.81 -13.75
CA GLU A 208 -3.34 12.23 -14.10
C GLU A 208 -2.38 11.13 -13.67
N TYR A 209 -1.81 10.44 -14.65
CA TYR A 209 -0.90 9.35 -14.41
C TYR A 209 0.14 9.21 -15.52
N ARG A 210 1.23 8.53 -15.18
CA ARG A 210 2.32 8.16 -16.09
C ARG A 210 2.48 6.66 -16.08
N LYS A 211 2.40 6.04 -17.26
CA LYS A 211 2.79 4.63 -17.43
C LYS A 211 4.30 4.50 -17.27
N LEU A 212 4.74 3.66 -16.33
CA LEU A 212 6.15 3.41 -16.08
C LEU A 212 6.67 2.25 -16.93
N ARG A 213 5.91 1.16 -17.02
CA ARG A 213 6.23 -0.02 -17.85
C ARG A 213 5.04 -0.96 -17.97
N ASP A 214 5.05 -1.79 -19.00
CA ASP A 214 4.20 -2.98 -19.08
C ASP A 214 4.66 -4.06 -18.10
N LEU A 215 3.72 -4.90 -17.68
CA LEU A 215 3.96 -6.03 -16.78
C LEU A 215 3.49 -7.31 -17.44
N GLU A 216 3.95 -8.44 -16.90
CA GLU A 216 3.52 -9.76 -17.34
C GLU A 216 2.70 -10.43 -16.24
N THR A 217 1.77 -11.29 -16.65
CA THR A 217 1.01 -12.16 -15.75
C THR A 217 1.68 -13.53 -15.69
N ASN A 218 2.03 -13.97 -14.49
CA ASN A 218 2.57 -15.30 -14.25
C ASN A 218 1.60 -16.10 -13.36
N LYS A 219 0.98 -17.15 -13.92
CA LYS A 219 -0.01 -18.00 -13.22
C LYS A 219 -1.14 -17.19 -12.55
N GLY A 220 -1.67 -16.19 -13.23
CA GLY A 220 -2.75 -15.33 -12.70
C GLY A 220 -2.30 -14.26 -11.70
N VAL A 221 -1.00 -14.14 -11.45
CA VAL A 221 -0.40 -13.15 -10.55
C VAL A 221 0.39 -12.13 -11.35
N VAL A 222 0.23 -10.85 -11.00
CA VAL A 222 1.07 -9.76 -11.49
C VAL A 222 1.86 -9.19 -10.33
N THR A 223 3.16 -8.99 -10.53
CA THR A 223 4.02 -8.33 -9.55
C THR A 223 4.70 -7.11 -10.15
N ALA A 224 4.89 -6.09 -9.32
CA ALA A 224 5.60 -4.89 -9.70
C ALA A 224 6.49 -4.42 -8.55
N GLU A 225 7.54 -3.70 -8.91
CA GLU A 225 8.49 -3.15 -7.96
C GLU A 225 8.91 -1.74 -8.38
N VAL A 226 8.90 -0.83 -7.42
CA VAL A 226 9.32 0.57 -7.58
C VAL A 226 10.43 0.85 -6.57
N TYR A 227 11.54 1.35 -7.07
CA TYR A 227 12.61 1.90 -6.24
C TYR A 227 12.49 3.41 -6.20
N LEU A 228 12.71 3.99 -5.02
CA LEU A 228 12.68 5.42 -4.78
C LEU A 228 11.37 6.10 -5.26
N PRO A 229 10.18 5.54 -4.94
CA PRO A 229 8.93 6.19 -5.29
C PRO A 229 8.88 7.61 -4.71
N LYS A 230 8.49 8.58 -5.55
CA LYS A 230 8.15 9.94 -5.14
C LYS A 230 7.08 9.93 -4.05
N ALA A 231 7.30 10.70 -3.01
CA ALA A 231 6.38 10.79 -1.88
C ALA A 231 5.11 11.57 -2.24
N GLY A 232 3.96 11.15 -1.69
CA GLY A 232 2.65 11.74 -1.98
C GLY A 232 1.99 11.23 -3.26
N LEU A 233 2.68 10.43 -4.08
CA LEU A 233 2.11 9.79 -5.26
C LEU A 233 1.61 8.37 -4.95
N GLU A 234 0.71 7.90 -5.80
CA GLU A 234 0.19 6.54 -5.77
C GLU A 234 0.80 5.71 -6.90
N TYR A 235 1.20 4.48 -6.58
CA TYR A 235 1.74 3.53 -7.54
C TYR A 235 0.83 2.32 -7.57
N ALA A 236 0.42 1.91 -8.77
CA ALA A 236 -0.55 0.84 -8.93
C ALA A 236 -0.24 -0.07 -10.11
N ILE A 237 -0.71 -1.31 -10.00
CA ILE A 237 -0.89 -2.21 -11.13
C ILE A 237 -2.25 -1.87 -11.74
N HIS A 238 -2.24 -1.38 -12.98
CA HIS A 238 -3.42 -0.95 -13.74
C HIS A 238 -3.70 -1.96 -14.85
N TYR A 239 -4.91 -2.52 -14.90
CA TYR A 239 -5.20 -3.70 -15.72
C TYR A 239 -6.68 -3.82 -16.08
N SER A 240 -6.98 -4.57 -17.14
CA SER A 240 -8.34 -5.00 -17.46
C SER A 240 -8.58 -6.44 -17.00
N LEU A 241 -9.85 -6.84 -16.89
CA LEU A 241 -10.26 -8.22 -16.66
C LEU A 241 -10.79 -8.84 -17.94
N GLY A 242 -10.43 -10.10 -18.22
CA GLY A 242 -10.93 -10.93 -19.32
C GLY A 242 -11.45 -12.28 -18.87
#